data_AF-A0A7S2FAL5-F1
#
_entry.id   AF-A0A7S2FAL5-F1
#
_cell.length_a   1.000
_cell.length_b   1.000
_cell.length_c   1.000
_cell.angle_alpha   90.00
_cell.angle_beta   90.00
_cell.angle_gamma   90.00
#
_symmetry.space_group_name_H-M   'P 1'
#
loop_
_entity.id
_entity.type
_entity.pdbx_description
1 polymer ?
#
loop_
_entity_poly.entity_id
_entity_poly.type
_entity_poly.pdbx_seq_one_letter_code
_entity_poly.pdbx_strand_id
1 'polypeptide(L)'
;AVVQISHPGRQTTISNGITPLSPSGVPLRGIAGHTPLIPKPRAMTQTEVDALPEAFAEAAHIMCNDHGFDGVQLHAAHGYLLDTFLSARSNTRSDKYGGNTLRERGEVLRRCAAAVRRAVGP
;
A
#
# COMPACT_ATOMS: atom_id res chain seq x y z
N ALA A 1 4.20 0.94 22.95
CA ALA A 1 3.46 0.08 22.01
C ALA A 1 3.90 0.38 20.57
N VAL A 2 3.67 -0.55 19.63
CA VAL A 2 3.87 -0.33 18.18
C VAL A 2 2.50 -0.27 17.51
N VAL A 3 2.33 0.66 16.55
CA VAL A 3 1.11 0.77 15.73
C VAL A 3 1.34 0.18 14.33
N GLN A 4 0.31 -0.46 13.77
CA GLN A 4 0.37 -0.93 12.39
C GLN A 4 -0.25 0.10 11.43
N ILE A 5 0.55 0.58 10.48
CA ILE A 5 0.09 1.49 9.42
C ILE A 5 -0.28 0.65 8.20
N SER A 6 -1.49 0.85 7.70
CA SER A 6 -2.03 0.06 6.59
C SER A 6 -2.70 0.94 5.54
N HIS A 7 -2.70 0.45 4.30
CA HIS A 7 -3.51 1.00 3.22
C HIS A 7 -4.27 -0.16 2.57
N PRO A 8 -5.63 -0.20 2.61
CA PRO A 8 -6.42 -1.35 2.15
C PRO A 8 -6.33 -1.60 0.65
N GLY A 9 -6.02 -0.57 -0.14
CA GLY A 9 -5.80 -0.71 -1.58
C GLY A 9 -7.07 -1.21 -2.27
N ARG A 10 -6.99 -2.33 -3.01
CA ARG A 10 -8.16 -2.92 -3.68
C ARG A 10 -9.22 -3.49 -2.74
N GLN A 11 -8.98 -3.49 -1.43
CA GLN A 11 -9.95 -3.92 -0.41
C GLN A 11 -10.71 -2.73 0.21
N THR A 12 -10.47 -1.50 -0.24
CA THR A 12 -11.25 -0.33 0.18
C THR A 12 -12.73 -0.54 -0.16
N THR A 13 -13.60 -0.31 0.83
CA THR A 13 -15.05 -0.47 0.69
C THR A 13 -15.73 0.79 0.16
N ILE A 14 -16.93 0.64 -0.43
CA ILE A 14 -17.76 1.73 -0.96
C ILE A 14 -18.08 2.81 0.09
N SER A 15 -18.13 2.44 1.38
CA SER A 15 -18.43 3.36 2.49
C SER A 15 -17.45 4.53 2.59
N ASN A 16 -16.26 4.40 2.00
CA ASN A 16 -15.24 5.43 2.02
C ASN A 16 -15.44 6.50 0.93
N GLY A 17 -16.45 6.36 0.04
CA GLY A 17 -16.75 7.35 -1.01
C GLY A 17 -15.66 7.55 -2.06
N ILE A 18 -14.60 6.73 -2.03
CA ILE A 18 -13.39 6.86 -2.85
C ILE A 18 -13.25 5.59 -3.70
N THR A 19 -12.85 5.76 -4.96
CA THR A 19 -12.48 4.64 -5.83
C THR A 19 -11.22 3.95 -5.30
N PRO A 20 -11.26 2.63 -4.99
CA PRO A 20 -10.12 1.89 -4.48
C PRO A 20 -8.93 1.97 -5.42
N LEU A 21 -7.72 2.01 -4.85
CA LEU A 21 -6.48 2.05 -5.61
C LEU A 21 -5.76 0.72 -5.56
N SER A 22 -5.08 0.37 -6.64
CA SER A 22 -4.24 -0.83 -6.70
C SER A 22 -3.12 -0.63 -7.72
N PRO A 23 -2.07 -1.48 -7.72
CA PRO A 23 -0.97 -1.36 -8.67
C PRO A 23 -1.44 -1.38 -10.13
N SER A 24 -2.44 -2.21 -10.44
CA SER A 24 -2.81 -2.51 -11.84
C SER A 24 -4.33 -2.55 -12.12
N GLY A 25 -5.18 -2.12 -11.18
CA GLY A 25 -6.63 -2.16 -11.35
C GLY A 25 -7.21 -3.58 -11.34
N VAL A 26 -6.46 -4.57 -10.85
CA VAL A 26 -6.87 -5.98 -10.77
C VAL A 26 -7.84 -6.16 -9.59
N PRO A 27 -9.10 -6.55 -9.82
CA PRO A 27 -10.07 -6.75 -8.75
C PRO A 27 -9.63 -7.79 -7.72
N LEU A 28 -10.19 -7.69 -6.51
CA LEU A 28 -10.10 -8.77 -5.55
C LEU A 28 -10.79 -10.02 -6.15
N ARG A 29 -10.28 -11.22 -5.86
CA ARG A 29 -10.85 -12.49 -6.34
C ARG A 29 -11.64 -13.17 -5.23
N GLY A 30 -12.49 -14.13 -5.60
CA GLY A 30 -13.31 -14.90 -4.65
C GLY A 30 -14.54 -14.13 -4.15
N ILE A 31 -15.21 -14.66 -3.13
CA ILE A 31 -16.48 -14.12 -2.60
C ILE A 31 -16.32 -12.65 -2.20
N ALA A 32 -15.20 -12.30 -1.56
CA ALA A 32 -14.90 -10.93 -1.16
C ALA A 32 -14.76 -9.97 -2.37
N GLY A 33 -14.41 -10.44 -3.56
CA GLY A 33 -14.32 -9.59 -4.76
C GLY A 33 -15.64 -9.38 -5.52
N HIS A 34 -16.66 -10.18 -5.20
CA HIS A 34 -17.99 -10.10 -5.82
C HIS A 34 -19.01 -9.46 -4.89
N THR A 35 -18.58 -9.02 -3.70
CA THR A 35 -19.44 -8.24 -2.82
C THR A 35 -19.70 -6.86 -3.42
N PRO A 36 -20.95 -6.36 -3.43
CA PRO A 36 -21.25 -4.99 -3.86
C PRO A 36 -20.51 -3.92 -3.04
N LEU A 37 -19.97 -4.30 -1.88
CA LEU A 37 -19.27 -3.42 -0.96
C LEU A 37 -17.83 -3.11 -1.37
N ILE A 38 -17.21 -3.88 -2.28
CA ILE A 38 -15.83 -3.66 -2.73
C ILE A 38 -15.85 -3.36 -4.23
N PRO A 39 -15.80 -2.08 -4.62
CA PRO A 39 -15.89 -1.71 -6.03
C PRO A 39 -14.58 -2.04 -6.75
N LYS A 40 -14.63 -2.10 -8.08
CA LYS A 40 -13.45 -2.36 -8.91
C LYS A 40 -12.38 -1.28 -8.65
N PRO A 41 -11.13 -1.66 -8.34
CA PRO A 41 -10.08 -0.68 -8.13
C PRO A 41 -9.63 -0.05 -9.44
N ARG A 42 -9.12 1.18 -9.37
CA ARG A 42 -8.36 1.83 -10.43
C ARG A 42 -6.88 1.48 -10.31
N ALA A 43 -6.20 1.42 -11.45
CA ALA A 43 -4.73 1.35 -11.48
C ALA A 43 -4.15 2.70 -11.04
N MET A 44 -3.19 2.67 -10.12
CA MET A 44 -2.48 3.87 -9.69
C MET A 44 -1.64 4.46 -10.83
N THR A 45 -1.60 5.78 -10.95
CA THR A 45 -0.66 6.47 -11.84
C THR A 45 0.75 6.41 -11.25
N GLN A 46 1.77 6.71 -12.05
CA GLN A 46 3.14 6.76 -11.56
C GLN A 46 3.29 7.78 -10.42
N THR A 47 2.72 8.97 -10.57
CA THR A 47 2.71 10.03 -9.53
C THR A 47 2.08 9.56 -8.22
N GLU A 48 0.98 8.80 -8.29
CA GLU A 48 0.35 8.24 -7.09
C GLU A 48 1.21 7.21 -6.39
N VAL A 49 1.90 6.34 -7.14
CA VAL A 49 2.84 5.37 -6.57
C VAL A 49 4.05 6.09 -5.96
N ASP A 50 4.51 7.15 -6.62
CA ASP A 50 5.65 7.95 -6.17
C ASP A 50 5.39 8.71 -4.87
N ALA A 51 4.13 9.03 -4.57
CA ALA A 51 3.72 9.72 -3.35
C ALA A 51 3.57 8.79 -2.13
N LEU A 52 3.51 7.46 -2.33
CA LEU A 52 3.29 6.52 -1.23
C LEU A 52 4.34 6.61 -0.11
N PRO A 53 5.67 6.68 -0.38
CA PRO A 53 6.65 6.64 0.69
C PRO A 53 6.49 7.79 1.68
N GLU A 54 6.24 8.99 1.17
CA GLU A 54 6.01 10.21 1.95
C GLU A 54 4.70 10.14 2.72
N ALA A 55 3.63 9.59 2.14
CA ALA A 55 2.37 9.36 2.87
C ALA A 55 2.54 8.37 4.04
N PHE A 56 3.31 7.28 3.86
CA PHE A 56 3.62 6.34 4.94
C PHE A 56 4.55 6.95 5.99
N ALA A 57 5.51 7.78 5.58
CA ALA A 57 6.42 8.47 6.48
C ALA A 57 5.68 9.49 7.35
N GLU A 58 4.77 10.26 6.77
CA GLU A 58 3.91 11.21 7.49
C GLU A 58 3.04 10.50 8.51
N ALA A 59 2.36 9.42 8.10
CA ALA A 59 1.56 8.62 9.03
C ALA A 59 2.41 8.05 10.18
N ALA A 60 3.65 7.67 9.92
CA ALA A 60 4.56 7.21 10.96
C ALA A 60 4.98 8.34 11.91
N HIS A 61 5.32 9.50 11.36
CA HIS A 61 5.68 10.68 12.14
C HIS A 61 4.56 11.07 13.10
N ILE A 62 3.34 11.23 12.60
CA ILE A 62 2.17 11.56 13.43
C ILE A 62 1.99 10.54 14.56
N MET A 63 2.10 9.25 14.26
CA MET A 63 1.90 8.21 15.28
C MET A 63 3.00 8.21 16.36
N CYS A 64 4.27 8.33 15.97
CA CYS A 64 5.37 8.28 16.94
C CYS A 64 5.51 9.60 17.71
N ASN A 65 5.45 10.73 17.00
CA ASN A 65 5.75 12.05 17.57
C ASN A 65 4.54 12.69 18.25
N ASP A 66 3.35 12.62 17.65
CA ASP A 66 2.17 13.31 18.17
C ASP A 66 1.34 12.42 19.10
N HIS A 67 1.43 11.10 18.92
CA HIS A 67 0.65 10.12 19.68
C HIS A 67 1.48 9.17 20.55
N GLY A 68 2.81 9.30 20.57
CA GLY A 68 3.69 8.63 21.52
C GLY A 68 3.82 7.10 21.34
N PHE A 69 3.59 6.58 20.14
CA PHE A 69 3.95 5.18 19.83
C PHE A 69 5.48 5.01 19.78
N ASP A 70 5.98 3.87 20.28
CA ASP A 70 7.42 3.57 20.28
C ASP A 70 7.95 3.20 18.88
N GLY A 71 7.04 2.95 17.94
CA GLY A 71 7.40 2.58 16.59
C GLY A 71 6.19 2.19 15.74
N VAL A 72 6.48 1.85 14.49
CA VAL A 72 5.47 1.52 13.48
C VAL A 72 5.77 0.20 12.79
N GLN A 73 4.72 -0.51 12.42
CA GLN A 73 4.77 -1.68 11.55
C GLN A 73 4.09 -1.35 10.22
N LEU A 74 4.80 -1.54 9.11
CA LEU A 74 4.21 -1.40 7.77
C LEU A 74 3.44 -2.65 7.39
N HIS A 75 2.14 -2.49 7.12
CA HIS A 75 1.31 -3.61 6.71
C HIS A 75 1.51 -3.97 5.23
N ALA A 76 2.44 -4.89 4.98
CA ALA A 76 2.71 -5.47 3.66
C ALA A 76 2.28 -6.94 3.58
N ALA A 77 1.08 -7.25 4.07
CA ALA A 77 0.51 -8.60 4.06
C ALA A 77 -1.00 -8.60 3.72
N HIS A 78 -1.59 -9.79 3.68
CA HIS A 78 -3.05 -10.02 3.57
C HIS A 78 -3.73 -9.38 2.35
N GLY A 79 -2.99 -9.13 1.26
CA GLY A 79 -3.52 -8.54 0.04
C GLY A 79 -3.84 -7.05 0.15
N TYR A 80 -3.28 -6.34 1.13
CA TYR A 80 -3.34 -4.87 1.25
C TYR A 80 -2.42 -4.22 0.22
N LEU A 81 -2.44 -2.89 0.10
CA LEU A 81 -1.79 -2.20 -1.01
C LEU A 81 -0.32 -2.59 -1.21
N LEU A 82 0.50 -2.54 -0.16
CA LEU A 82 1.92 -2.87 -0.25
C LEU A 82 2.14 -4.34 -0.65
N ASP A 83 1.35 -5.27 -0.12
CA ASP A 83 1.41 -6.69 -0.51
C ASP A 83 1.02 -6.91 -1.98
N THR A 84 0.02 -6.16 -2.46
CA THR A 84 -0.40 -6.29 -3.86
C THR A 84 0.65 -5.84 -4.86
N PHE A 85 1.59 -4.97 -4.49
CA PHE A 85 2.77 -4.67 -5.32
C PHE A 85 3.72 -5.88 -5.42
N LEU A 86 3.88 -6.66 -4.35
CA LEU A 86 4.81 -7.80 -4.30
C LEU A 86 4.37 -8.99 -5.17
N SER A 87 3.06 -9.14 -5.38
CA SER A 87 2.49 -10.27 -6.11
C SER A 87 2.34 -10.01 -7.61
N ALA A 88 2.95 -10.86 -8.44
CA ALA A 88 2.80 -10.85 -9.90
C ALA A 88 1.34 -11.08 -10.36
N ARG A 89 0.45 -11.56 -9.48
CA ARG A 89 -0.97 -11.78 -9.79
C ARG A 89 -1.80 -10.50 -9.69
N SER A 90 -1.34 -9.50 -8.93
CA SER A 90 -2.04 -8.22 -8.71
C SER A 90 -1.28 -7.00 -9.22
N ASN A 91 0.02 -7.14 -9.44
CA ASN A 91 0.88 -6.13 -10.02
C ASN A 91 1.39 -6.60 -11.39
N THR A 92 0.71 -6.13 -12.43
CA THR A 92 1.05 -6.34 -13.85
C THR A 92 1.56 -5.04 -14.48
N ARG A 93 2.12 -4.12 -13.68
CA ARG A 93 2.72 -2.88 -14.21
C ARG A 93 3.95 -3.22 -15.06
N SER A 94 4.21 -2.38 -16.05
CA SER A 94 5.37 -2.46 -16.93
C SER A 94 6.43 -1.37 -16.64
N ASP A 95 6.22 -0.56 -15.60
CA ASP A 95 7.18 0.44 -15.14
C ASP A 95 8.06 -0.12 -14.02
N LYS A 96 8.95 0.69 -13.44
CA LYS A 96 9.90 0.28 -12.39
C LYS A 96 9.28 -0.25 -11.08
N TYR A 97 7.95 -0.18 -10.93
CA TYR A 97 7.21 -0.72 -9.79
C TYR A 97 6.53 -2.04 -10.10
N GLY A 98 6.51 -2.48 -11.35
CA GLY A 98 6.13 -3.82 -11.77
C GLY A 98 7.30 -4.51 -12.45
N GLY A 99 7.15 -5.81 -12.70
CA GLY A 99 8.20 -6.58 -13.34
C GLY A 99 8.21 -8.04 -12.94
N ASN A 100 9.14 -8.76 -13.56
CA ASN A 100 9.27 -10.21 -13.38
C ASN A 100 10.01 -10.53 -12.07
N THR A 101 10.85 -9.62 -11.59
CA THR A 101 11.64 -9.86 -10.38
C THR A 101 10.92 -9.37 -9.12
N LEU A 102 11.25 -10.00 -7.99
CA LEU A 102 10.80 -9.52 -6.68
C LEU A 102 11.41 -8.15 -6.34
N ARG A 103 12.60 -7.83 -6.86
CA ARG A 103 13.26 -6.54 -6.62
C ARG A 103 12.44 -5.37 -7.18
N GLU A 104 11.96 -5.48 -8.41
CA GLU A 104 11.12 -4.44 -9.04
C GLU A 104 9.78 -4.30 -8.31
N ARG A 105 9.11 -5.43 -8.03
CA ARG A 105 7.83 -5.46 -7.32
C ARG A 105 7.93 -5.00 -5.85
N GLY A 106 9.11 -5.17 -5.24
CA GLY A 106 9.41 -4.77 -3.87
C GLY A 106 9.85 -3.31 -3.72
N GLU A 107 10.03 -2.58 -4.82
CA GLU A 107 10.61 -1.23 -4.76
C GLU A 107 9.74 -0.25 -3.97
N VAL A 108 8.41 -0.32 -4.11
CA VAL A 108 7.48 0.53 -3.34
C VAL A 108 7.61 0.28 -1.85
N LEU A 109 7.60 -0.99 -1.41
CA LEU A 109 7.77 -1.35 0.00
C LEU A 109 9.11 -0.86 0.53
N ARG A 110 10.19 -1.06 -0.23
CA ARG A 110 11.53 -0.65 0.15
C ARG A 110 11.65 0.86 0.30
N ARG A 111 11.04 1.63 -0.62
CA ARG A 111 10.97 3.09 -0.54
C ARG A 111 10.17 3.56 0.67
N CYS A 112 9.00 2.96 0.94
CA CYS A 112 8.19 3.28 2.12
C CYS A 112 8.96 3.00 3.41
N ALA A 113 9.59 1.82 3.54
CA ALA A 113 10.40 1.48 4.70
C ALA A 113 11.57 2.45 4.91
N ALA A 114 12.25 2.86 3.83
CA ALA A 114 13.33 3.83 3.91
C ALA A 114 12.82 5.23 4.32
N ALA A 115 11.68 5.68 3.79
CA ALA A 115 11.10 6.98 4.14
C ALA A 115 10.63 7.03 5.60
N VAL A 116 9.97 5.96 6.06
CA VAL A 116 9.54 5.81 7.45
C VAL A 116 10.74 5.82 8.40
N ARG A 117 11.81 5.07 8.08
CA ARG A 117 13.03 5.08 8.89
C ARG A 117 13.68 6.46 8.99
N ARG A 118 13.64 7.26 7.92
CA ARG A 118 14.12 8.65 7.96
C ARG A 118 13.26 9.54 8.86
N ALA A 119 11.95 9.30 8.90
CA ALA A 119 11.01 10.13 9.64
C ALA A 119 11.00 9.85 11.15
N VAL A 120 11.14 8.58 11.56
CA VAL A 120 10.94 8.17 12.97
C VAL A 120 12.06 7.32 13.57
N GLY A 121 13.15 7.06 12.83
CA GLY A 121 14.29 6.26 13.32
C GLY A 121 14.31 4.81 12.81
N PRO A 122 15.38 4.06 13.12
CA PRO A 122 15.64 2.71 12.60
C PRO A 122 14.68 1.63 13.10
#